data_AF-A0A6C0KA79-F1
#
_entry.id   AF-A0A6C0KA79-F1
#
_cell.length_a   1.000
_cell.length_b   1.000
_cell.length_c   1.000
_cell.angle_alpha   90.00
_cell.angle_beta   90.00
_cell.angle_gamma   90.00
#
_symmetry.space_group_name_H-M   'P 1'
#
loop_
_entity.id
_entity.type
_entity.pdbx_description
1 polymer ?
#
loop_
_entity_poly.entity_id
_entity_poly.type
_entity_poly.pdbx_seq_one_letter_code
_entity_poly.pdbx_strand_id
1 'polypeptide(L)'
;MSNSYNDPLTKMEVDASNIEKWKNKLKYVSAIPNHLLLNMDIKPNNGSIQVKRDLYYDRVKTFIGNKSGHLLNRLITINRSSRILEERKTEYNDILRKYNKSIKEYKDRDGKTVVVRLVLNKNKDKMMAYLQYYNYKKNTKDVYDKKSIITEVQDYILKQQLYGLYVGDLMMGFLVIKKSRAFNIDGADDTVDTFYIQEVFTDINMRGRKLGKILIDYAILLCPTNKKYISLMTYEGNLMAKIAINNGFVLQKKPSVCPVNSLLFIRTMADGDFNKNTNRITASAT
;
A
#
# COMPACT_ATOMS: atom_id res chain seq x y z
N MET A 1 -13.20 30.72 10.10
CA MET A 1 -14.07 30.36 8.97
C MET A 1 -13.19 29.74 7.89
N SER A 2 -13.40 28.47 7.53
CA SER A 2 -12.58 27.80 6.52
C SER A 2 -12.91 28.35 5.14
N ASN A 3 -11.97 29.05 4.51
CA ASN A 3 -12.08 29.39 3.08
C ASN A 3 -11.96 28.10 2.27
N SER A 4 -13.10 27.44 2.02
CA SER A 4 -13.18 26.44 0.96
C SER A 4 -12.99 27.20 -0.36
N TYR A 5 -11.80 27.08 -0.95
CA TYR A 5 -11.50 27.66 -2.25
C TYR A 5 -12.32 26.91 -3.31
N ASN A 6 -13.56 27.34 -3.51
CA ASN A 6 -14.44 26.84 -4.55
C ASN A 6 -13.96 27.42 -5.88
N ASP A 7 -13.19 26.65 -6.64
CA ASP A 7 -12.69 27.06 -7.96
C ASP A 7 -13.87 27.36 -8.92
N PRO A 8 -14.12 28.63 -9.28
CA PRO A 8 -15.28 29.03 -10.09
C PRO A 8 -15.23 28.52 -11.52
N LEU A 9 -14.07 28.05 -11.99
CA LEU A 9 -13.81 27.72 -13.39
C LEU A 9 -14.20 26.30 -13.80
N THR A 10 -14.69 25.47 -12.87
CA THR A 10 -14.93 24.03 -13.10
C THR A 10 -16.39 23.60 -12.98
N LYS A 11 -17.34 24.54 -12.78
CA LYS A 11 -18.75 24.25 -12.46
C LYS A 11 -19.77 24.62 -13.55
N MET A 12 -19.36 25.16 -14.69
CA MET A 12 -20.30 25.53 -15.75
C MET A 12 -19.65 25.34 -17.12
N GLU A 13 -20.36 24.68 -18.02
CA GLU A 13 -19.95 24.51 -19.42
C GLU A 13 -19.96 25.88 -20.11
N VAL A 14 -18.96 26.15 -20.94
CA VAL A 14 -18.76 27.47 -21.55
C VAL A 14 -19.19 27.43 -23.01
N ASP A 15 -20.13 28.29 -23.39
CA ASP A 15 -20.67 28.41 -24.74
C ASP A 15 -20.96 29.89 -25.10
N ALA A 16 -21.38 30.12 -26.34
CA ALA A 16 -21.67 31.46 -26.84
C ALA A 16 -22.79 32.18 -26.07
N SER A 17 -23.74 31.45 -25.49
CA SER A 17 -24.88 32.01 -24.75
C SER A 17 -24.52 32.50 -23.35
N ASN A 18 -23.39 32.05 -22.79
CA ASN A 18 -23.02 32.30 -21.40
C ASN A 18 -21.64 32.95 -21.19
N ILE A 19 -20.96 33.32 -22.27
CA ILE A 19 -19.58 33.84 -22.25
C ILE A 19 -19.40 35.14 -21.44
N GLU A 20 -20.39 36.02 -21.41
CA GLU A 20 -20.33 37.26 -20.60
C GLU A 20 -20.53 36.98 -19.11
N LYS A 21 -21.36 35.99 -18.76
CA LYS A 21 -21.46 35.51 -17.36
C LYS A 21 -20.14 34.90 -16.91
N TRP A 22 -19.46 34.19 -17.81
CA TRP A 22 -18.14 33.61 -17.55
C TRP A 22 -17.05 34.68 -17.33
N LYS A 23 -17.02 35.73 -18.16
CA LYS A 23 -16.13 36.89 -18.01
C LYS A 23 -16.28 37.55 -16.65
N ASN A 24 -17.52 37.73 -16.19
CA ASN A 24 -17.80 38.35 -14.90
C ASN A 24 -17.34 37.47 -13.73
N LYS A 25 -17.42 36.14 -13.83
CA LYS A 25 -16.87 35.23 -12.82
C LYS A 25 -15.34 35.28 -12.75
N LEU A 26 -14.66 35.38 -13.90
CA LEU A 26 -13.19 35.47 -13.96
C LEU A 26 -12.62 36.64 -13.16
N LYS A 27 -13.37 37.75 -13.02
CA LYS A 27 -12.98 38.91 -12.20
C LYS A 27 -12.75 38.56 -10.73
N TYR A 28 -13.44 37.55 -10.22
CA TYR A 28 -13.38 37.12 -8.82
C TYR A 28 -12.36 35.99 -8.58
N VAL A 29 -11.69 35.49 -9.63
CA VAL A 29 -10.73 34.38 -9.51
C VAL A 29 -9.36 34.91 -9.09
N SER A 30 -8.93 34.63 -7.86
CA SER A 30 -7.66 35.18 -7.33
C SER A 30 -6.38 34.62 -7.99
N ALA A 31 -6.48 33.45 -8.64
CA ALA A 31 -5.40 32.83 -9.40
C ALA A 31 -5.94 31.95 -10.53
N ILE A 32 -5.33 32.01 -11.72
CA ILE A 32 -5.55 31.00 -12.78
C ILE A 32 -4.35 30.03 -12.75
N PRO A 33 -4.58 28.74 -12.44
CA PRO A 33 -3.51 27.76 -12.40
C PRO A 33 -2.73 27.68 -13.72
N ASN A 34 -1.40 27.65 -13.65
CA ASN A 34 -0.52 27.62 -14.84
C ASN A 34 -0.78 26.39 -15.74
N HIS A 35 -1.24 25.27 -15.18
CA HIS A 35 -1.59 24.09 -15.96
C HIS A 35 -2.86 24.28 -16.81
N LEU A 36 -3.82 25.12 -16.39
CA LEU A 36 -4.98 25.48 -17.21
C LEU A 36 -4.56 26.31 -18.43
N LEU A 37 -3.61 27.22 -18.22
CA LEU A 37 -3.03 28.04 -19.28
C LEU A 37 -2.28 27.15 -20.28
N LEU A 38 -1.43 26.25 -19.80
CA LEU A 38 -0.66 25.32 -20.64
C LEU A 38 -1.54 24.41 -21.49
N ASN A 39 -2.65 23.88 -20.95
CA ASN A 39 -3.58 23.04 -21.69
C ASN A 39 -4.35 23.80 -22.79
N MET A 40 -4.29 25.13 -22.78
CA MET A 40 -4.85 25.98 -23.83
C MET A 40 -3.75 26.62 -24.71
N ASP A 41 -2.51 26.11 -24.64
CA ASP A 41 -1.31 26.62 -25.31
C ASP A 41 -0.92 28.06 -24.91
N ILE A 42 -1.35 28.52 -23.74
CA ILE A 42 -0.95 29.81 -23.19
C ILE A 42 0.32 29.56 -22.36
N LYS A 43 1.45 30.12 -22.80
CA LYS A 43 2.70 30.04 -22.04
C LYS A 43 2.52 30.74 -20.68
N PRO A 44 2.71 30.03 -19.54
CA PRO A 44 2.58 30.63 -18.24
C PRO A 44 3.71 31.65 -18.05
N ASN A 45 3.33 32.92 -17.90
CA ASN A 45 4.26 34.00 -17.57
C ASN A 45 4.14 34.37 -16.07
N ASN A 46 5.12 35.07 -15.53
CA ASN A 46 5.03 35.70 -14.20
C ASN A 46 4.25 37.03 -14.24
N GLY A 47 3.40 37.22 -15.26
CA GLY A 47 2.60 38.43 -15.44
C GLY A 47 1.53 38.59 -14.37
N SER A 48 0.97 39.81 -14.27
CA SER A 48 -0.10 40.11 -13.33
C SER A 48 -1.30 39.17 -13.53
N ILE A 49 -2.06 38.93 -12.47
CA ILE A 49 -3.24 38.06 -12.52
C ILE A 49 -4.26 38.52 -13.58
N GLN A 50 -4.35 39.83 -13.83
CA GLN A 50 -5.22 40.39 -14.85
C GLN A 50 -4.80 39.96 -16.26
N VAL A 51 -3.50 40.01 -16.57
CA VAL A 51 -2.96 39.54 -17.85
C VAL A 51 -3.25 38.05 -18.06
N LYS A 52 -3.15 37.22 -17.01
CA LYS A 52 -3.49 35.79 -17.10
C LYS A 52 -4.98 35.56 -17.35
N ARG A 53 -5.86 36.36 -16.74
CA ARG A 53 -7.31 36.31 -16.94
C ARG A 53 -7.69 36.67 -18.37
N ASP A 54 -7.08 37.72 -18.92
CA ASP A 54 -7.36 38.19 -20.26
C ASP A 54 -6.90 37.16 -21.31
N LEU A 55 -5.67 36.62 -21.17
CA LEU A 55 -5.17 35.55 -22.05
C LEU A 55 -6.02 34.28 -22.02
N TYR A 56 -6.44 33.86 -20.82
CA TYR A 56 -7.34 32.72 -20.66
C TYR A 56 -8.70 32.96 -21.34
N TYR A 57 -9.26 34.15 -21.14
CA TYR A 57 -10.56 34.53 -21.70
C TYR A 57 -10.53 34.65 -23.23
N ASP A 58 -9.47 35.21 -23.81
CA ASP A 58 -9.29 35.32 -25.26
C ASP A 58 -9.18 33.94 -25.92
N ARG A 59 -8.53 33.00 -25.25
CA ARG A 59 -8.43 31.62 -25.75
C ARG A 59 -9.77 30.90 -25.69
N VAL A 60 -10.52 31.06 -24.61
CA VAL A 60 -11.92 30.57 -24.48
C VAL A 60 -12.81 31.12 -25.59
N LYS A 61 -12.74 32.44 -25.86
CA LYS A 61 -13.44 33.08 -27.00
C LYS A 61 -13.09 32.45 -28.33
N THR A 62 -11.80 32.20 -28.57
CA THR A 62 -11.31 31.57 -29.79
C THR A 62 -11.92 30.18 -29.99
N PHE A 63 -11.97 29.35 -28.94
CA PHE A 63 -12.59 28.03 -29.00
C PHE A 63 -14.08 28.08 -29.28
N ILE A 64 -14.82 29.03 -28.70
CA ILE A 64 -16.25 29.21 -28.96
C ILE A 64 -16.48 29.71 -30.39
N GLY A 65 -15.75 30.72 -30.84
CA GLY A 65 -15.85 31.28 -32.18
C GLY A 65 -15.59 30.23 -33.28
N ASN A 66 -14.67 29.30 -33.03
CA ASN A 66 -14.35 28.19 -33.92
C ASN A 66 -15.28 26.97 -33.74
N LYS A 67 -16.46 27.13 -33.12
CA LYS A 67 -17.44 26.06 -32.82
C LYS A 67 -16.85 24.84 -32.08
N SER A 68 -15.75 25.04 -31.37
CA SER A 68 -14.95 24.01 -30.68
C SER A 68 -15.20 23.98 -29.17
N GLY A 69 -16.36 24.50 -28.71
CA GLY A 69 -16.72 24.55 -27.28
C GLY A 69 -16.75 23.18 -26.58
N HIS A 70 -17.06 22.11 -27.31
CA HIS A 70 -17.00 20.74 -26.80
C HIS A 70 -15.57 20.29 -26.43
N LEU A 71 -14.56 20.70 -27.20
CA LEU A 71 -13.15 20.46 -26.89
C LEU A 71 -12.70 21.28 -25.68
N LEU A 72 -13.14 22.53 -25.59
CA LEU A 72 -12.89 23.39 -24.44
C LEU A 72 -13.44 22.78 -23.14
N ASN A 73 -14.71 22.33 -23.14
CA ASN A 73 -15.33 21.69 -21.98
C ASN A 73 -14.62 20.37 -21.60
N ARG A 74 -14.11 19.62 -22.59
CA ARG A 74 -13.28 18.43 -22.35
C ARG A 74 -11.94 18.77 -21.69
N LEU A 75 -11.25 19.82 -22.14
CA LEU A 75 -10.00 20.29 -21.55
C LEU A 75 -10.18 20.78 -20.10
N ILE A 76 -11.28 21.49 -19.82
CA ILE A 76 -11.65 21.92 -18.47
C ILE A 76 -11.98 20.70 -17.58
N THR A 77 -12.65 19.68 -18.12
CA THR A 77 -12.99 18.44 -17.40
C THR A 77 -11.77 17.57 -17.09
N ILE A 78 -10.81 17.46 -18.02
CA ILE A 78 -9.52 16.78 -17.80
C ILE A 78 -8.79 17.40 -16.60
N ASN A 79 -9.03 18.67 -16.27
CA ASN A 79 -8.41 19.28 -15.10
C ASN A 79 -8.94 18.77 -13.74
N ARG A 80 -10.11 18.12 -13.67
CA ARG A 80 -10.50 17.35 -12.47
C ARG A 80 -9.60 16.12 -12.27
N SER A 81 -8.92 15.64 -13.32
CA SER A 81 -8.06 14.47 -13.29
C SER A 81 -6.60 14.75 -12.91
N SER A 82 -6.10 15.99 -13.01
CA SER A 82 -4.71 16.33 -12.64
C SER A 82 -4.45 16.18 -11.13
N ARG A 83 -5.40 16.62 -10.29
CA ARG A 83 -5.35 16.36 -8.83
C ARG A 83 -5.36 14.86 -8.51
N ILE A 84 -6.19 14.10 -9.23
CA ILE A 84 -6.23 12.64 -9.14
C ILE A 84 -4.90 12.02 -9.60
N LEU A 85 -4.24 12.59 -10.62
CA LEU A 85 -2.95 12.12 -11.11
C LEU A 85 -1.80 12.46 -10.14
N GLU A 86 -1.82 13.62 -9.49
CA GLU A 86 -0.86 13.99 -8.44
C GLU A 86 -1.05 13.18 -7.16
N GLU A 87 -2.29 12.95 -6.73
CA GLU A 87 -2.64 12.05 -5.62
C GLU A 87 -2.17 10.62 -5.94
N ARG A 88 -2.45 10.10 -7.16
CA ARG A 88 -1.96 8.79 -7.62
C ARG A 88 -0.43 8.73 -7.72
N LYS A 89 0.23 9.81 -8.11
CA LYS A 89 1.69 9.88 -8.19
C LYS A 89 2.33 9.87 -6.80
N THR A 90 1.73 10.57 -5.85
CA THR A 90 2.17 10.60 -4.45
C THR A 90 1.96 9.22 -3.81
N GLU A 91 0.78 8.63 -4.00
CA GLU A 91 0.48 7.27 -3.56
C GLU A 91 1.45 6.24 -4.16
N TYR A 92 1.72 6.35 -5.47
CA TYR A 92 2.67 5.50 -6.16
C TYR A 92 4.09 5.65 -5.62
N ASN A 93 4.55 6.89 -5.38
CA ASN A 93 5.88 7.16 -4.81
C ASN A 93 6.01 6.60 -3.39
N ASP A 94 4.96 6.73 -2.57
CA ASP A 94 4.92 6.16 -1.23
C ASP A 94 4.94 4.62 -1.26
N ILE A 95 4.19 4.01 -2.18
CA ILE A 95 4.22 2.55 -2.40
C ILE A 95 5.63 2.12 -2.81
N LEU A 96 6.27 2.80 -3.76
CA LEU A 96 7.64 2.48 -4.19
C LEU A 96 8.65 2.67 -3.06
N ARG A 97 8.52 3.72 -2.25
CA ARG A 97 9.38 3.95 -1.09
C ARG A 97 9.26 2.81 -0.08
N LYS A 98 8.03 2.38 0.23
CA LYS A 98 7.77 1.24 1.13
C LYS A 98 8.29 -0.07 0.54
N TYR A 99 8.06 -0.29 -0.75
CA TYR A 99 8.55 -1.43 -1.50
C TYR A 99 10.08 -1.53 -1.44
N ASN A 100 10.80 -0.47 -1.83
CA ASN A 100 12.27 -0.47 -1.82
C ASN A 100 12.84 -0.72 -0.42
N LYS A 101 12.21 -0.16 0.62
CA LYS A 101 12.61 -0.39 2.01
C LYS A 101 12.30 -1.80 2.51
N SER A 102 11.33 -2.47 1.92
CA SER A 102 10.97 -3.85 2.27
C SER A 102 11.93 -4.89 1.71
N ILE A 103 12.73 -4.55 0.70
CA ILE A 103 13.61 -5.53 0.05
C ILE A 103 14.70 -5.97 1.02
N LYS A 104 14.76 -7.27 1.29
CA LYS A 104 15.87 -7.91 2.00
C LYS A 104 16.32 -9.18 1.32
N GLU A 105 17.64 -9.29 1.19
CA GLU A 105 18.30 -10.44 0.60
C GLU A 105 18.82 -11.36 1.71
N TYR A 106 18.65 -12.65 1.46
CA TYR A 106 19.08 -13.74 2.31
C TYR A 106 19.78 -14.78 1.45
N LYS A 107 20.49 -15.69 2.11
CA LYS A 107 20.99 -16.92 1.50
C LYS A 107 20.18 -18.09 2.02
N ASP A 108 19.68 -18.93 1.11
CA ASP A 108 19.11 -20.22 1.52
C ASP A 108 20.20 -21.19 1.97
N ARG A 109 19.80 -22.41 2.36
CA ARG A 109 20.73 -23.45 2.81
C ARG A 109 21.79 -23.80 1.76
N ASP A 110 21.46 -23.66 0.47
CA ASP A 110 22.32 -24.04 -0.65
C ASP A 110 23.14 -22.85 -1.18
N GLY A 111 23.09 -21.69 -0.50
CA GLY A 111 23.79 -20.47 -0.90
C GLY A 111 23.08 -19.67 -2.00
N LYS A 112 21.87 -20.05 -2.41
CA LYS A 112 21.09 -19.32 -3.41
C LYS A 112 20.51 -18.04 -2.80
N THR A 113 20.53 -16.95 -3.57
CA THR A 113 19.94 -15.68 -3.14
C THR A 113 18.42 -15.81 -3.07
N VAL A 114 17.87 -15.41 -1.92
CA VAL A 114 16.44 -15.32 -1.65
C VAL A 114 16.12 -13.87 -1.35
N VAL A 115 15.07 -13.33 -1.97
CA VAL A 115 14.63 -11.94 -1.73
C VAL A 115 13.27 -11.96 -1.08
N VAL A 116 13.12 -11.29 0.06
CA VAL A 116 11.81 -11.02 0.65
C VAL A 116 11.46 -9.56 0.42
N ARG A 117 10.25 -9.29 -0.08
CA ARG A 117 9.80 -7.92 -0.40
C ARG A 117 8.28 -7.81 -0.42
N LEU A 118 7.76 -6.59 -0.32
CA LEU A 118 6.34 -6.29 -0.49
C LEU A 118 5.86 -6.72 -1.89
N VAL A 119 4.68 -7.32 -1.96
CA VAL A 119 4.01 -7.67 -3.22
C VAL A 119 3.34 -6.42 -3.79
N LEU A 120 3.62 -6.10 -5.05
CA LEU A 120 3.04 -4.93 -5.71
C LEU A 120 1.71 -5.26 -6.40
N ASN A 121 0.86 -4.26 -6.57
CA ASN A 121 -0.33 -4.35 -7.42
C ASN A 121 0.03 -4.31 -8.93
N LYS A 122 0.93 -5.22 -9.35
CA LYS A 122 1.33 -5.46 -10.75
C LYS A 122 0.87 -6.85 -11.15
N ASN A 123 0.54 -7.06 -12.43
CA ASN A 123 -0.06 -8.32 -12.89
C ASN A 123 0.81 -9.55 -12.60
N LYS A 124 2.13 -9.48 -12.84
CA LYS A 124 3.08 -10.57 -12.52
C LYS A 124 3.04 -10.94 -11.03
N ASP A 125 3.18 -9.93 -10.15
CA ASP A 125 3.19 -10.10 -8.69
C ASP A 125 1.84 -10.65 -8.17
N LYS A 126 0.71 -10.11 -8.65
CA LYS A 126 -0.63 -10.61 -8.31
C LYS A 126 -0.82 -12.07 -8.71
N MET A 127 -0.43 -12.45 -9.93
CA MET A 127 -0.58 -13.82 -10.41
C MET A 127 0.20 -14.81 -9.55
N MET A 128 1.44 -14.48 -9.21
CA MET A 128 2.26 -15.30 -8.31
C MET A 128 1.66 -15.38 -6.89
N ALA A 129 1.16 -14.25 -6.35
CA ALA A 129 0.50 -14.23 -5.06
C ALA A 129 -0.77 -15.10 -5.03
N TYR A 130 -1.62 -15.02 -6.06
CA TYR A 130 -2.81 -15.87 -6.15
C TYR A 130 -2.45 -17.35 -6.20
N LEU A 131 -1.44 -17.72 -7.00
CA LEU A 131 -0.99 -19.10 -7.11
C LEU A 131 -0.48 -19.64 -5.76
N GLN A 132 0.38 -18.87 -5.09
CA GLN A 132 0.94 -19.30 -3.81
C GLN A 132 -0.11 -19.31 -2.70
N TYR A 133 -1.03 -18.35 -2.68
CA TYR A 133 -2.12 -18.34 -1.71
C TYR A 133 -3.12 -19.49 -1.94
N TYR A 134 -3.41 -19.81 -3.20
CA TYR A 134 -4.19 -21.00 -3.54
C TYR A 134 -3.50 -22.28 -3.05
N ASN A 135 -2.18 -22.39 -3.27
CA ASN A 135 -1.40 -23.53 -2.76
C ASN A 135 -1.40 -23.59 -1.24
N TYR A 136 -1.32 -22.45 -0.54
CA TYR A 136 -1.49 -22.38 0.90
C TYR A 136 -2.85 -22.95 1.30
N LYS A 137 -3.95 -22.39 0.80
CA LYS A 137 -5.31 -22.80 1.16
C LYS A 137 -5.61 -24.26 0.84
N LYS A 138 -5.09 -24.79 -0.28
CA LYS A 138 -5.22 -26.22 -0.64
C LYS A 138 -4.51 -27.16 0.35
N ASN A 139 -3.39 -26.72 0.92
CA ASN A 139 -2.54 -27.55 1.78
C ASN A 139 -2.75 -27.29 3.28
N THR A 140 -3.54 -26.29 3.65
CA THR A 140 -3.95 -26.01 5.02
C THR A 140 -5.34 -26.54 5.32
N LYS A 141 -5.63 -26.75 6.61
CA LYS A 141 -6.97 -27.12 7.10
C LYS A 141 -7.94 -25.92 7.18
N ASP A 142 -7.55 -24.76 6.66
CA ASP A 142 -8.39 -23.56 6.66
C ASP A 142 -9.53 -23.73 5.64
N VAL A 143 -10.77 -23.46 6.07
CA VAL A 143 -11.93 -23.39 5.17
C VAL A 143 -11.80 -22.14 4.29
N TYR A 144 -11.97 -22.28 2.98
CA TYR A 144 -11.93 -21.16 2.04
C TYR A 144 -12.89 -21.34 0.87
N ASP A 145 -13.35 -20.21 0.31
CA ASP A 145 -14.04 -20.18 -0.98
C ASP A 145 -13.00 -19.85 -2.08
N LYS A 146 -13.02 -20.61 -3.18
CA LYS A 146 -12.15 -20.33 -4.33
C LYS A 146 -12.39 -18.93 -4.90
N LYS A 147 -13.63 -18.42 -4.82
CA LYS A 147 -13.96 -17.04 -5.23
C LYS A 147 -13.41 -15.99 -4.27
N SER A 148 -13.13 -16.32 -3.00
CA SER A 148 -12.61 -15.37 -2.00
C SER A 148 -11.10 -15.14 -2.12
N ILE A 149 -10.32 -16.11 -2.65
CA ILE A 149 -8.86 -15.99 -2.76
C ILE A 149 -8.41 -14.72 -3.49
N ILE A 150 -9.02 -14.42 -4.64
CA ILE A 150 -8.62 -13.26 -5.44
C ILE A 150 -8.85 -11.98 -4.64
N THR A 151 -10.04 -11.84 -4.03
CA THR A 151 -10.43 -10.68 -3.25
C THR A 151 -9.57 -10.51 -2.00
N GLU A 152 -9.29 -11.60 -1.27
CA GLU A 152 -8.43 -11.59 -0.08
C GLU A 152 -7.01 -11.16 -0.42
N VAL A 153 -6.40 -11.75 -1.46
CA VAL A 153 -5.04 -11.40 -1.87
C VAL A 153 -4.97 -9.95 -2.36
N GLN A 154 -5.97 -9.48 -3.11
CA GLN A 154 -6.04 -8.08 -3.51
C GLN A 154 -6.12 -7.14 -2.31
N ASP A 155 -6.96 -7.47 -1.32
CA ASP A 155 -7.08 -6.69 -0.08
C ASP A 155 -5.75 -6.63 0.67
N TYR A 156 -5.03 -7.75 0.80
CA TYR A 156 -3.70 -7.76 1.43
C TYR A 156 -2.66 -6.93 0.66
N ILE A 157 -2.69 -6.94 -0.67
CA ILE A 157 -1.79 -6.12 -1.50
C ILE A 157 -2.11 -4.64 -1.30
N LEU A 158 -3.39 -4.25 -1.37
CA LEU A 158 -3.84 -2.87 -1.20
C LEU A 158 -3.50 -2.34 0.20
N LYS A 159 -3.68 -3.17 1.24
CA LYS A 159 -3.34 -2.84 2.63
C LYS A 159 -1.85 -2.93 2.94
N GLN A 160 -1.01 -3.34 1.98
CA GLN A 160 0.44 -3.50 2.12
C GLN A 160 0.81 -4.50 3.22
N GLN A 161 0.07 -5.60 3.27
CA GLN A 161 0.17 -6.66 4.28
C GLN A 161 0.86 -7.92 3.74
N LEU A 162 0.94 -8.07 2.41
CA LEU A 162 1.51 -9.25 1.76
C LEU A 162 2.96 -9.02 1.32
N TYR A 163 3.85 -9.90 1.77
CA TYR A 163 5.26 -9.94 1.40
C TYR A 163 5.56 -11.27 0.72
N GLY A 164 6.19 -11.22 -0.45
CA GLY A 164 6.59 -12.40 -1.20
C GLY A 164 8.03 -12.80 -0.86
N LEU A 165 8.28 -14.10 -0.83
CA LEU A 165 9.61 -14.69 -0.81
C LEU A 165 9.94 -15.21 -2.20
N TYR A 166 11.02 -14.68 -2.78
CA TYR A 166 11.41 -14.89 -4.17
C TYR A 166 12.73 -15.63 -4.26
N VAL A 167 12.78 -16.62 -5.15
CA VAL A 167 14.00 -17.35 -5.51
C VAL A 167 14.20 -17.17 -7.01
N GLY A 168 15.08 -16.24 -7.38
CA GLY A 168 15.11 -15.70 -8.75
C GLY A 168 13.82 -14.93 -9.05
N ASP A 169 13.17 -15.25 -10.18
CA ASP A 169 11.94 -14.58 -10.63
C ASP A 169 10.64 -15.14 -10.06
N LEU A 170 10.71 -16.28 -9.34
CA LEU A 170 9.55 -17.00 -8.86
C LEU A 170 9.29 -16.73 -7.38
N MET A 171 8.03 -16.45 -7.05
CA MET A 171 7.57 -16.44 -5.66
C MET A 171 7.41 -17.87 -5.18
N MET A 172 8.14 -18.24 -4.14
CA MET A 172 8.18 -19.59 -3.54
C MET A 172 7.59 -19.63 -2.13
N GLY A 173 6.99 -18.54 -1.70
CA GLY A 173 6.38 -18.40 -0.39
C GLY A 173 5.91 -16.98 -0.16
N PHE A 174 5.19 -16.78 0.93
CA PHE A 174 4.71 -15.47 1.31
C PHE A 174 4.51 -15.36 2.83
N LEU A 175 4.38 -14.11 3.25
CA LEU A 175 4.10 -13.69 4.61
C LEU A 175 2.98 -12.65 4.56
N VAL A 176 1.89 -12.89 5.31
CA VAL A 176 0.82 -11.90 5.53
C VAL A 176 0.97 -11.35 6.95
N ILE A 177 1.03 -10.03 7.06
CA ILE A 177 1.16 -9.32 8.33
C ILE A 177 -0.09 -8.47 8.58
N LYS A 178 -0.67 -8.63 9.76
CA LYS A 178 -1.65 -7.68 10.29
C LYS A 178 -0.98 -6.80 11.34
N LYS A 179 -0.94 -5.49 11.08
CA LYS A 179 -0.20 -4.51 11.90
C LYS A 179 -0.60 -4.48 13.38
N SER A 180 -1.86 -4.78 13.67
CA SER A 180 -2.37 -4.88 15.04
C SER A 180 -3.42 -5.97 15.16
N ARG A 181 -3.29 -6.80 16.19
CA ARG A 181 -4.34 -7.70 16.68
C ARG A 181 -4.17 -7.89 18.18
N ALA A 182 -5.26 -7.73 18.93
CA ALA A 182 -5.25 -7.91 20.37
C ALA A 182 -5.32 -9.41 20.73
N PHE A 183 -4.50 -9.83 21.71
CA PHE A 183 -4.48 -11.18 22.25
C PHE A 183 -4.37 -11.17 23.77
N ASN A 184 -4.90 -12.21 24.42
CA ASN A 184 -4.58 -12.48 25.81
C ASN A 184 -3.18 -13.10 25.86
N ILE A 185 -2.29 -12.51 26.66
CA ILE A 185 -0.90 -12.94 26.83
C ILE A 185 -0.72 -13.34 28.29
N ASP A 186 0.03 -14.40 28.55
CA ASP A 186 0.31 -14.85 29.91
C ASP A 186 1.01 -13.74 30.70
N GLY A 187 0.46 -13.42 31.89
CA GLY A 187 0.98 -12.37 32.76
C GLY A 187 0.48 -10.95 32.44
N ALA A 188 -0.45 -10.79 31.50
CA ALA A 188 -1.18 -9.54 31.29
C ALA A 188 -2.64 -9.70 31.74
N ASP A 189 -3.19 -8.68 32.41
CA ASP A 189 -4.57 -8.68 32.89
C ASP A 189 -5.58 -8.45 31.73
N ASP A 190 -5.19 -7.61 30.77
CA ASP A 190 -6.00 -7.26 29.59
C ASP A 190 -5.41 -7.82 28.29
N THR A 191 -6.22 -7.81 27.23
CA THR A 191 -5.74 -8.10 25.89
C THR A 191 -4.72 -7.05 25.43
N VAL A 192 -3.60 -7.52 24.90
CA VAL A 192 -2.51 -6.68 24.44
C VAL A 192 -2.41 -6.71 22.92
N ASP A 193 -2.18 -5.52 22.35
CA ASP A 193 -2.03 -5.31 20.92
C ASP A 193 -0.68 -5.82 20.40
N THR A 194 -0.69 -6.78 19.47
CA THR A 194 0.52 -7.38 18.90
C THR A 194 0.67 -7.09 17.42
N PHE A 195 1.91 -7.08 16.93
CA PHE A 195 2.19 -7.19 15.51
C PHE A 195 1.97 -8.65 15.08
N TYR A 196 0.92 -8.92 14.29
CA TYR A 196 0.44 -10.28 14.08
C TYR A 196 0.90 -10.83 12.73
N ILE A 197 1.67 -11.91 12.78
CA ILE A 197 1.98 -12.76 11.63
C ILE A 197 0.75 -13.60 11.34
N GLN A 198 -0.03 -13.17 10.34
CA GLN A 198 -1.32 -13.74 10.05
C GLN A 198 -1.22 -15.07 9.31
N GLU A 199 -0.40 -15.12 8.27
CA GLU A 199 -0.17 -16.32 7.48
C GLU A 199 1.28 -16.39 7.05
N VAL A 200 1.84 -17.60 7.05
CA VAL A 200 3.18 -17.89 6.57
C VAL A 200 3.12 -19.14 5.73
N PHE A 201 3.62 -19.06 4.50
CA PHE A 201 3.65 -20.19 3.60
C PHE A 201 4.97 -20.26 2.84
N THR A 202 5.45 -21.48 2.65
CA THR A 202 6.56 -21.81 1.77
C THR A 202 6.16 -23.00 0.92
N ASP A 203 6.43 -22.93 -0.37
CA ASP A 203 6.16 -24.01 -1.32
C ASP A 203 6.78 -25.33 -0.82
N ILE A 204 6.00 -26.41 -0.90
CA ILE A 204 6.39 -27.73 -0.39
C ILE A 204 7.65 -28.23 -1.09
N ASN A 205 7.82 -27.90 -2.37
CA ASN A 205 8.99 -28.27 -3.17
C ASN A 205 10.27 -27.54 -2.72
N MET A 206 10.14 -26.55 -1.85
CA MET A 206 11.25 -25.75 -1.31
C MET A 206 11.51 -26.01 0.18
N ARG A 207 10.90 -27.06 0.75
CA ARG A 207 11.18 -27.49 2.12
C ARG A 207 12.67 -27.86 2.27
N GLY A 208 13.19 -27.73 3.50
CA GLY A 208 14.61 -28.01 3.80
C GLY A 208 15.58 -26.85 3.50
N ARG A 209 15.15 -25.82 2.77
CA ARG A 209 15.96 -24.64 2.41
C ARG A 209 15.97 -23.51 3.45
N LYS A 210 15.41 -23.75 4.65
CA LYS A 210 15.26 -22.77 5.74
C LYS A 210 14.42 -21.52 5.40
N LEU A 211 13.58 -21.57 4.34
CA LEU A 211 12.76 -20.44 3.91
C LEU A 211 11.76 -19.95 4.98
N GLY A 212 11.18 -20.87 5.76
CA GLY A 212 10.28 -20.50 6.86
C GLY A 212 10.99 -19.69 7.94
N LYS A 213 12.26 -19.99 8.23
CA LYS A 213 13.07 -19.18 9.15
C LYS A 213 13.30 -17.77 8.60
N ILE A 214 13.64 -17.67 7.31
CA ILE A 214 13.83 -16.37 6.63
C ILE A 214 12.57 -15.50 6.75
N LEU A 215 11.38 -16.08 6.54
CA LEU A 215 10.12 -15.33 6.68
C LEU A 215 9.86 -14.86 8.12
N ILE A 216 10.16 -15.68 9.13
CA ILE A 216 10.00 -15.29 10.55
C ILE A 216 11.03 -14.22 10.94
N ASP A 217 12.30 -14.39 10.56
CA ASP A 217 13.35 -13.38 10.77
C ASP A 217 12.94 -12.04 10.15
N TYR A 218 12.40 -12.08 8.93
CA TYR A 218 11.92 -10.91 8.22
C TYR A 218 10.68 -10.29 8.89
N ALA A 219 9.75 -11.09 9.43
CA ALA A 219 8.61 -10.55 10.18
C ALA A 219 9.03 -9.79 11.45
N ILE A 220 10.03 -10.30 12.17
CA ILE A 220 10.62 -9.62 13.33
C ILE A 220 11.27 -8.30 12.89
N LEU A 221 12.00 -8.32 11.77
CA LEU A 221 12.60 -7.13 11.15
C LEU A 221 11.54 -6.07 10.79
N LEU A 222 10.35 -6.48 10.37
CA LEU A 222 9.24 -5.58 10.03
C LEU A 222 8.51 -4.99 11.25
N CYS A 223 8.57 -5.64 12.41
CA CYS A 223 7.77 -5.28 13.60
C CYS A 223 8.09 -3.86 14.09
N PRO A 224 7.18 -2.87 13.99
CA PRO A 224 7.52 -1.47 14.23
C PRO A 224 8.02 -1.22 15.66
N THR A 225 8.86 -0.21 15.86
CA THR A 225 9.55 0.04 17.15
C THR A 225 8.59 0.34 18.30
N ASN A 226 7.38 0.81 18.00
CA ASN A 226 6.33 1.07 19.00
C ASN A 226 5.54 -0.20 19.40
N LYS A 227 5.82 -1.37 18.79
CA LYS A 227 5.18 -2.64 19.16
C LYS A 227 6.09 -3.45 20.07
N LYS A 228 5.61 -3.67 21.29
CA LYS A 228 6.31 -4.47 22.31
C LYS A 228 6.24 -5.97 22.04
N TYR A 229 5.22 -6.44 21.31
CA TYR A 229 4.96 -7.85 21.09
C TYR A 229 4.71 -8.16 19.60
N ILE A 230 5.27 -9.27 19.15
CA ILE A 230 4.95 -9.93 17.88
C ILE A 230 4.30 -11.28 18.17
N SER A 231 3.30 -11.66 17.38
CA SER A 231 2.58 -12.91 17.59
C SER A 231 2.35 -13.70 16.30
N LEU A 232 2.17 -15.01 16.46
CA LEU A 232 1.70 -15.90 15.40
C LEU A 232 0.82 -16.99 16.00
N MET A 233 -0.06 -17.57 15.17
CA MET A 233 -0.88 -18.71 15.55
C MET A 233 -0.59 -19.89 14.62
N THR A 234 -0.63 -21.10 15.16
CA THR A 234 -0.43 -22.33 14.38
C THR A 234 -1.13 -23.51 15.06
N TYR A 235 -0.89 -24.72 14.58
CA TYR A 235 -1.50 -25.95 15.10
C TYR A 235 -0.44 -27.00 15.44
N GLU A 236 -0.85 -27.98 16.25
CA GLU A 236 0.03 -29.07 16.67
C GLU A 236 0.57 -29.87 15.48
N GLY A 237 1.87 -30.19 15.51
CA GLY A 237 2.56 -30.88 14.42
C GLY A 237 2.98 -29.99 13.24
N ASN A 238 2.62 -28.70 13.22
CA ASN A 238 3.13 -27.79 12.21
C ASN A 238 4.61 -27.43 12.50
N LEU A 239 5.49 -27.57 11.50
CA LEU A 239 6.91 -27.19 11.59
C LEU A 239 7.10 -25.72 12.00
N MET A 240 6.13 -24.85 11.74
CA MET A 240 6.17 -23.45 12.14
C MET A 240 6.28 -23.27 13.65
N ALA A 241 5.71 -24.17 14.47
CA ALA A 241 5.83 -24.11 15.93
C ALA A 241 7.31 -24.20 16.37
N LYS A 242 8.07 -25.15 15.79
CA LYS A 242 9.51 -25.30 16.08
C LYS A 242 10.31 -24.09 15.58
N ILE A 243 9.97 -23.56 14.40
CA ILE A 243 10.61 -22.36 13.87
C ILE A 243 10.34 -21.15 14.78
N ALA A 244 9.12 -20.99 15.27
CA ALA A 244 8.75 -19.91 16.18
C ALA A 244 9.56 -19.95 17.48
N ILE A 245 9.62 -21.12 18.14
CA ILE A 245 10.38 -21.32 19.38
C ILE A 245 11.86 -21.00 19.17
N ASN A 246 12.46 -21.49 18.09
CA ASN A 246 13.86 -21.21 17.74
C ASN A 246 14.14 -19.72 17.48
N ASN A 247 13.10 -18.93 17.22
CA ASN A 247 13.17 -17.48 17.04
C ASN A 247 12.65 -16.71 18.26
N GLY A 248 12.64 -17.32 19.45
CA GLY A 248 12.34 -16.66 20.71
C GLY A 248 10.86 -16.40 20.96
N PHE A 249 9.95 -17.05 20.22
CA PHE A 249 8.54 -17.05 20.56
C PHE A 249 8.24 -18.07 21.66
N VAL A 250 7.36 -17.69 22.59
CA VAL A 250 6.91 -18.49 23.72
C VAL A 250 5.45 -18.87 23.51
N LEU A 251 5.16 -20.17 23.66
CA LEU A 251 3.79 -20.68 23.63
C LEU A 251 3.02 -20.16 24.84
N GLN A 252 1.82 -19.64 24.61
CA GLN A 252 0.93 -19.16 25.66
C GLN A 252 0.08 -20.31 26.23
N LYS A 253 -0.26 -20.24 27.52
CA LYS A 253 -1.14 -21.21 28.19
C LYS A 253 -2.56 -21.15 27.65
N LYS A 254 -3.07 -19.95 27.40
CA LYS A 254 -4.40 -19.78 26.81
C LYS A 254 -4.35 -20.07 25.31
N PRO A 255 -5.17 -21.01 24.80
CA PRO A 255 -5.20 -21.29 23.37
C PRO A 255 -5.75 -20.11 22.59
N SER A 256 -5.39 -20.07 21.31
CA SER A 256 -5.94 -19.13 20.34
C SER A 256 -7.44 -19.35 20.16
N VAL A 257 -8.16 -18.27 19.88
CA VAL A 257 -9.59 -18.28 19.53
C VAL A 257 -9.89 -18.95 18.19
N CYS A 258 -8.87 -19.26 17.38
CA CYS A 258 -9.03 -19.98 16.13
C CYS A 258 -9.07 -21.49 16.39
N PRO A 259 -10.16 -22.20 16.03
CA PRO A 259 -10.29 -23.64 16.29
C PRO A 259 -9.28 -24.48 15.51
N VAL A 260 -8.83 -24.00 14.34
CA VAL A 260 -7.82 -24.70 13.52
C VAL A 260 -6.41 -24.41 14.01
N ASN A 261 -6.10 -23.12 14.26
CA ASN A 261 -4.79 -22.66 14.71
C ASN A 261 -4.81 -22.37 16.21
N SER A 262 -4.88 -23.42 17.02
CA SER A 262 -5.09 -23.36 18.48
C SER A 262 -3.86 -22.91 19.28
N LEU A 263 -2.65 -23.05 18.75
CA LEU A 263 -1.42 -22.67 19.43
C LEU A 263 -1.13 -21.18 19.20
N LEU A 264 -1.08 -20.39 20.28
CA LEU A 264 -0.70 -18.98 20.25
C LEU A 264 0.75 -18.81 20.72
N PHE A 265 1.57 -18.20 19.87
CA PHE A 265 2.96 -17.89 20.16
C PHE A 265 3.16 -16.39 20.23
N ILE A 266 3.80 -15.92 21.30
CA ILE A 266 4.13 -14.50 21.54
C ILE A 266 5.63 -14.37 21.73
N ARG A 267 6.22 -13.34 21.13
CA ARG A 267 7.58 -12.90 21.42
C ARG A 267 7.57 -11.44 21.87
N THR A 268 8.27 -11.16 22.96
CA THR A 268 8.58 -9.79 23.38
C THR A 268 9.72 -9.26 22.51
N MET A 269 9.55 -8.05 21.99
CA MET A 269 10.56 -7.34 21.21
C MET A 269 11.53 -6.64 22.16
N ALA A 270 12.83 -6.77 21.91
CA ALA A 270 13.88 -6.08 22.67
C ALA A 270 14.58 -5.02 21.81
N ASP A 271 15.26 -4.05 22.44
CA ASP A 271 15.98 -2.98 21.73
C ASP A 271 17.01 -3.52 20.72
N GLY A 272 17.66 -4.64 21.05
CA GLY A 272 18.57 -5.34 20.15
C GLY A 272 17.94 -5.86 18.86
N ASP A 273 16.63 -6.12 18.86
CA ASP A 273 15.88 -6.51 17.65
C ASP A 273 15.65 -5.33 16.71
N PHE A 274 15.69 -4.11 17.27
CA PHE A 274 15.59 -2.88 16.51
C PHE A 274 16.95 -2.38 16.00
N ASN A 275 18.03 -2.68 16.72
CA ASN A 275 19.39 -2.25 16.38
C ASN A 275 20.01 -3.00 15.19
N LYS A 276 19.55 -4.23 14.88
CA LYS A 276 19.93 -4.95 13.64
C LYS A 276 19.34 -4.34 12.36
N ASN A 277 18.51 -3.29 12.48
CA ASN A 277 17.73 -2.69 11.39
C ASN A 277 18.34 -1.37 10.87
N THR A 278 19.45 -1.42 10.12
CA THR A 278 20.03 -0.21 9.51
C THR A 278 19.19 0.42 8.38
N ASN A 279 18.05 -0.17 7.98
CA ASN A 279 17.16 0.37 6.94
C ASN A 279 15.68 0.46 7.38
N ARG A 280 15.37 1.03 8.55
CA ARG A 280 13.95 1.23 8.91
C ARG A 280 13.32 2.47 8.30
N ILE A 281 12.04 2.29 7.94
CA ILE A 281 11.02 3.32 7.82
C ILE A 281 10.91 3.94 9.22
N THR A 282 11.72 4.96 9.51
CA THR A 282 11.38 5.92 10.56
C THR A 282 10.01 6.50 10.19
N ALA A 283 9.10 6.43 11.15
CA ALA A 283 7.85 7.18 11.10
C ALA A 283 8.20 8.63 10.74
N SER A 284 7.53 9.17 9.72
CA SER A 284 7.44 10.62 9.63
C SER A 284 6.76 11.06 10.92
N ALA A 285 7.51 11.72 11.79
CA ALA A 285 6.95 12.45 12.90
C ALA A 285 6.11 13.60 12.34
N THR A 286 4.79 13.52 12.55
CA THR A 286 3.83 14.58 12.94
C THR A 286 2.44 13.99 12.78
#